data_AF-A0A2L2NPS5-F1
#
_entry.id   AF-A0A2L2NPS5-F1
#
_cell.length_a   1.000
_cell.length_b   1.000
_cell.length_c   1.000
_cell.angle_alpha   90.00
_cell.angle_beta   90.00
_cell.angle_gamma   90.00
#
_symmetry.space_group_name_H-M   'P 1'
#
loop_
_entity.id
_entity.type
_entity.pdbx_description
1 polymer ?
#
loop_
_entity_poly.entity_id
_entity_poly.type
_entity_poly.pdbx_seq_one_letter_code
_entity_poly.pdbx_strand_id
1 'polypeptide(L)'
;MKNAWRRWITTVKLAAITLMPTLIFLAFSHQATADDPGACYMITSSGKTVELGGICGNIIAVPSDNRVFRVSIKRRFGGTPVIDVTFNDKKTFEMIVDTGASGTIITQDMANTLKLQATGTMQAQIADGSEVEFPTSKVKSIAVGGVTANNLQVAIAPKASIGLLGHDFFGNYDIKILETEVEFHHR
;
A
#
# COMPACT_ATOMS: atom_id res chain seq x y z
N MET A 1 -20.31 -66.95 -24.56
CA MET A 1 -19.71 -67.82 -25.59
C MET A 1 -18.46 -67.13 -26.16
N LYS A 2 -17.31 -67.83 -26.18
CA LYS A 2 -16.02 -67.50 -26.84
C LYS A 2 -15.32 -66.22 -26.30
N ASN A 3 -14.54 -66.25 -25.24
CA ASN A 3 -13.23 -66.89 -24.98
C ASN A 3 -12.10 -66.57 -25.97
N ALA A 4 -11.10 -65.86 -25.41
CA ALA A 4 -9.65 -66.01 -25.53
C ALA A 4 -8.94 -65.60 -26.84
N TRP A 5 -7.92 -64.73 -26.73
CA TRP A 5 -6.51 -65.16 -26.87
C TRP A 5 -5.48 -64.09 -26.43
N ARG A 6 -4.77 -64.43 -25.36
CA ARG A 6 -3.37 -64.18 -24.95
C ARG A 6 -2.68 -62.79 -25.03
N ARG A 7 -2.18 -62.43 -23.84
CA ARG A 7 -0.85 -61.85 -23.49
C ARG A 7 0.22 -62.05 -24.56
N TRP A 8 1.13 -61.09 -24.70
CA TRP A 8 2.55 -61.22 -24.36
C TRP A 8 3.18 -59.84 -24.10
N ILE A 9 4.10 -59.83 -23.14
CA ILE A 9 4.80 -58.69 -22.55
C ILE A 9 6.06 -58.42 -23.36
N THR A 10 6.38 -57.17 -23.67
CA THR A 10 7.77 -56.67 -23.65
C THR A 10 7.77 -55.16 -23.44
N THR A 11 8.36 -54.77 -22.32
CA THR A 11 8.80 -53.42 -21.96
C THR A 11 9.74 -52.81 -23.00
N VAL A 12 9.46 -51.60 -23.47
CA VAL A 12 10.47 -50.68 -23.97
C VAL A 12 10.20 -49.31 -23.32
N LYS A 13 11.03 -48.96 -22.33
CA LYS A 13 11.21 -47.57 -21.93
C LYS A 13 11.93 -46.88 -23.08
N LEU A 14 11.31 -45.92 -23.75
CA LEU A 14 12.06 -44.89 -24.48
C LEU A 14 11.35 -43.55 -24.29
N ALA A 15 12.13 -42.61 -23.77
CA ALA A 15 11.74 -41.30 -23.35
C ALA A 15 11.31 -40.43 -24.54
N ALA A 16 10.20 -39.71 -24.37
CA ALA A 16 9.94 -38.46 -25.07
C ALA A 16 9.01 -37.62 -24.18
N ILE A 17 9.52 -37.23 -23.00
CA ILE A 17 8.92 -36.13 -22.24
C ILE A 17 9.25 -34.87 -23.04
N THR A 18 8.28 -34.38 -23.80
CA THR A 18 8.33 -33.03 -24.36
C THR A 18 8.30 -32.06 -23.19
N LEU A 19 9.47 -31.64 -22.72
CA LEU A 19 9.64 -30.48 -21.85
C LEU A 19 9.21 -29.25 -22.65
N MET A 20 7.93 -28.89 -22.55
CA MET A 20 7.52 -27.50 -22.74
C MET A 20 8.27 -26.69 -21.68
N PRO A 21 9.21 -25.79 -22.03
CA PRO A 21 9.71 -24.86 -21.06
C PRO A 21 8.57 -23.89 -20.80
N THR A 22 7.79 -24.19 -19.75
CA THR A 22 6.99 -23.19 -19.06
C THR A 22 7.91 -22.01 -18.81
N LEU A 23 7.67 -20.90 -19.50
CA LEU A 23 8.19 -19.59 -19.13
C LEU A 23 7.71 -19.30 -17.71
N ILE A 24 8.48 -19.79 -16.75
CA ILE A 24 8.52 -19.25 -15.40
C ILE A 24 9.25 -17.92 -15.58
N PHE A 25 8.50 -16.92 -16.05
CA PHE A 25 8.81 -15.54 -15.74
C PHE A 25 8.77 -15.46 -14.23
N LEU A 26 9.93 -15.59 -13.59
CA LEU A 26 10.13 -15.09 -12.25
C LEU A 26 9.75 -13.61 -12.32
N ALA A 27 8.53 -13.30 -11.89
CA ALA A 27 8.13 -11.98 -11.49
C ALA A 27 8.95 -11.66 -10.23
N PHE A 28 10.26 -11.45 -10.40
CA PHE A 28 10.98 -10.61 -9.47
C PHE A 28 10.33 -9.25 -9.65
N SER A 29 9.46 -8.90 -8.71
CA SER A 29 9.13 -7.52 -8.44
C SER A 29 10.47 -6.83 -8.19
N HIS A 30 11.07 -6.24 -9.23
CA HIS A 30 12.13 -5.27 -9.05
C HIS A 30 11.45 -4.08 -8.38
N GLN A 31 11.32 -4.13 -7.05
CA GLN A 31 11.10 -2.94 -6.26
C GLN A 31 12.34 -2.09 -6.48
N ALA A 32 12.24 -1.12 -7.38
CA ALA A 32 13.21 -0.05 -7.44
C ALA A 32 13.00 0.78 -6.18
N THR A 33 13.80 0.53 -5.15
CA THR A 33 13.95 1.47 -4.05
C THR A 33 14.66 2.69 -4.62
N ALA A 34 13.93 3.78 -4.82
CA ALA A 34 14.55 5.06 -5.07
C ALA A 34 15.21 5.51 -3.76
N ASP A 35 16.47 5.12 -3.56
CA ASP A 35 17.31 5.73 -2.53
C ASP A 35 17.53 7.19 -2.93
N ASP A 36 17.04 8.12 -2.12
CA ASP A 36 17.31 9.55 -2.27
C ASP A 36 18.69 9.84 -1.65
N PRO A 37 19.73 10.14 -2.46
CA PRO A 37 21.07 10.43 -1.96
C PRO A 37 21.18 11.80 -1.27
N GLY A 38 20.07 12.54 -1.11
CA GLY A 38 20.03 13.81 -0.40
C GLY A 38 20.38 15.02 -1.28
N ALA A 39 20.69 16.15 -0.63
CA ALA A 39 20.65 17.47 -1.29
C ALA A 39 21.94 17.93 -2.01
N CYS A 40 23.08 17.24 -1.87
CA CYS A 40 24.35 17.66 -2.51
C CYS A 40 25.20 16.44 -2.96
N TYR A 41 24.99 16.03 -4.21
CA TYR A 41 25.73 14.96 -4.87
C TYR A 41 25.94 15.27 -6.35
N MET A 42 26.82 14.52 -7.01
CA MET A 42 26.91 14.46 -8.47
C MET A 42 26.77 13.02 -8.96
N ILE A 43 26.27 12.87 -10.19
CA ILE A 43 26.27 11.60 -10.92
C ILE A 43 27.37 11.66 -11.96
N THR A 44 28.26 10.67 -11.94
CA THR A 44 29.34 10.54 -12.92
C THR A 44 28.82 10.01 -14.26
N SER A 45 29.62 10.10 -15.33
CA SER A 45 29.28 9.53 -16.64
C SER A 45 29.08 8.00 -16.61
N SER A 46 29.59 7.31 -15.59
CA SER A 46 29.35 5.88 -15.36
C SER A 46 28.10 5.59 -14.52
N GLY A 47 27.31 6.61 -14.17
CA GLY A 47 26.09 6.46 -13.35
C GLY A 47 26.36 6.30 -11.85
N LYS A 48 27.59 6.47 -11.38
CA LYS A 48 27.92 6.39 -9.95
C LYS A 48 27.63 7.72 -9.27
N THR A 49 26.90 7.69 -8.17
CA THR A 49 26.67 8.82 -7.26
C THR A 49 27.90 9.10 -6.40
N VAL A 50 28.27 10.38 -6.28
CA VAL A 50 29.38 10.87 -5.43
C VAL A 50 28.84 11.99 -4.54
N GLU A 51 28.97 11.83 -3.23
CA GLU A 51 28.57 12.84 -2.24
C GLU A 51 29.53 14.03 -2.26
N LEU A 52 28.98 15.25 -2.27
CA LEU A 52 29.76 16.50 -2.40
C LEU A 52 29.60 17.43 -1.18
N GLY A 53 29.10 16.94 -0.05
CA GLY A 53 28.81 17.76 1.14
C GLY A 53 29.98 18.61 1.63
N GLY A 54 31.22 18.12 1.48
CA GLY A 54 32.44 18.87 1.83
C GLY A 54 32.76 20.03 0.88
N ILE A 55 32.27 20.01 -0.36
CA ILE A 55 32.47 21.07 -1.37
C ILE A 55 31.38 22.13 -1.27
N CYS A 56 30.14 21.71 -1.00
CA CYS A 56 28.99 22.59 -0.80
C CYS A 56 29.11 23.50 0.45
N GLY A 57 30.22 23.43 1.20
CA GLY A 57 30.57 24.33 2.29
C GLY A 57 29.74 24.09 3.54
N ASN A 58 30.09 23.07 4.33
CA ASN A 58 29.47 22.76 5.64
C ASN A 58 27.96 23.01 5.70
N ILE A 59 27.26 22.71 4.61
CA ILE A 59 25.90 22.22 4.72
C ILE A 59 26.13 20.91 5.45
N ILE A 60 26.02 20.94 6.79
CA ILE A 60 25.62 19.76 7.52
C ILE A 60 24.45 19.30 6.67
N ALA A 61 24.62 18.18 5.97
CA ALA A 61 23.48 17.40 5.56
C ALA A 61 22.83 17.06 6.90
N VAL A 62 22.07 18.02 7.45
CA VAL A 62 20.85 17.71 8.15
C VAL A 62 20.27 16.75 7.15
N PRO A 63 20.14 15.46 7.48
CA PRO A 63 19.21 14.66 6.74
C PRO A 63 17.94 15.45 6.94
N SER A 64 17.61 16.32 5.97
CA SER A 64 16.24 16.67 5.74
C SER A 64 15.61 15.30 5.77
N ASP A 65 14.64 15.09 6.65
CA ASP A 65 13.83 13.90 6.57
C ASP A 65 12.96 14.01 5.30
N ASN A 66 13.59 14.31 4.17
CA ASN A 66 13.12 14.33 2.80
C ASN A 66 12.79 12.91 2.34
N ARG A 67 12.58 11.98 3.28
CA ARG A 67 12.04 10.66 2.97
C ARG A 67 10.66 10.89 2.38
N VAL A 68 10.63 10.84 1.05
CA VAL A 68 9.39 10.84 0.27
C VAL A 68 8.93 9.40 0.17
N PHE A 69 7.81 9.10 0.81
CA PHE A 69 7.16 7.80 0.68
C PHE A 69 6.23 7.83 -0.53
N ARG A 70 6.50 6.97 -1.52
CA ARG A 70 5.70 6.89 -2.76
C ARG A 70 4.81 5.66 -2.76
N VAL A 71 3.55 5.87 -3.09
CA VAL A 71 2.52 4.83 -3.09
C VAL A 71 1.81 4.83 -4.43
N SER A 72 1.86 3.71 -5.15
CA SER A 72 1.16 3.56 -6.41
C SER A 72 -0.36 3.62 -6.22
N ILE A 73 -1.02 4.38 -7.08
CA ILE A 73 -2.48 4.45 -7.18
C ILE A 73 -2.96 3.20 -7.94
N LYS A 74 -3.84 2.41 -7.34
CA LYS A 74 -4.39 1.21 -7.99
C LYS A 74 -5.43 1.54 -9.04
N ARG A 75 -6.26 2.53 -8.73
CA ARG A 75 -7.32 3.07 -9.58
C ARG A 75 -7.78 4.41 -9.00
N ARG A 76 -8.62 5.11 -9.74
CA ARG A 76 -9.32 6.29 -9.25
C ARG A 76 -10.80 6.00 -9.05
N PHE A 77 -11.38 6.58 -8.01
CA PHE A 77 -12.81 6.57 -7.74
C PHE A 77 -13.30 8.02 -7.72
N GLY A 78 -14.13 8.42 -8.69
CA GLY A 78 -14.54 9.83 -8.83
C GLY A 78 -13.37 10.81 -9.04
N GLY A 79 -12.25 10.33 -9.59
CA GLY A 79 -11.01 11.11 -9.74
C GLY A 79 -10.05 11.02 -8.54
N THR A 80 -10.50 10.51 -7.39
CA THR A 80 -9.68 10.43 -6.17
C THR A 80 -8.86 9.14 -6.12
N PRO A 81 -7.59 9.18 -5.65
CA PRO A 81 -6.75 7.99 -5.55
C PRO A 81 -7.33 6.91 -4.64
N VAL A 82 -7.23 5.66 -5.10
CA VAL A 82 -7.43 4.47 -4.28
C VAL A 82 -6.11 3.72 -4.15
N ILE A 83 -5.70 3.46 -2.92
CA ILE A 83 -4.43 2.81 -2.57
C ILE A 83 -4.67 1.62 -1.63
N ASP A 84 -3.69 0.72 -1.56
CA ASP A 84 -3.68 -0.36 -0.57
C ASP A 84 -3.20 0.17 0.79
N VAL A 85 -4.00 -0.06 1.84
CA VAL A 85 -3.73 0.35 3.22
C VAL A 85 -3.75 -0.85 4.14
N THR A 86 -2.69 -1.04 4.92
CA THR A 86 -2.54 -2.20 5.82
C THR A 86 -2.87 -1.84 7.26
N PHE A 87 -3.80 -2.57 7.86
CA PHE A 87 -4.23 -2.43 9.24
C PHE A 87 -3.66 -3.54 10.11
N ASN A 88 -3.24 -3.18 11.32
CA ASN A 88 -2.76 -4.10 12.36
C ASN A 88 -1.72 -5.10 11.84
N ASP A 89 -0.85 -4.65 10.92
CA ASP A 89 0.25 -5.40 10.31
C ASP A 89 -0.19 -6.69 9.55
N LYS A 90 -1.49 -6.84 9.24
CA LYS A 90 -2.05 -8.12 8.78
C LYS A 90 -3.06 -8.03 7.65
N LYS A 91 -3.91 -7.01 7.62
CA LYS A 91 -5.04 -6.95 6.69
C LYS A 91 -4.94 -5.71 5.83
N THR A 92 -4.90 -5.90 4.52
CA THR A 92 -4.80 -4.82 3.54
C THR A 92 -6.16 -4.61 2.88
N PHE A 93 -6.56 -3.34 2.78
CA PHE A 93 -7.81 -2.92 2.14
C PHE A 93 -7.55 -1.79 1.16
N GLU A 94 -8.36 -1.70 0.11
CA GLU A 94 -8.40 -0.51 -0.74
C GLU A 94 -9.12 0.62 0.01
N MET A 95 -8.48 1.79 0.07
CA MET A 95 -9.06 2.99 0.64
C MET A 95 -8.87 4.19 -0.26
N ILE A 96 -9.82 5.12 -0.22
CA ILE A 96 -9.72 6.42 -0.86
C ILE A 96 -8.82 7.31 -0.01
N VAL A 97 -7.86 7.99 -0.63
CA VAL A 97 -7.10 9.05 0.04
C VAL A 97 -8.00 10.30 0.10
N ASP A 98 -8.53 10.62 1.27
CA ASP A 98 -9.53 11.67 1.44
C ASP A 98 -8.98 12.84 2.26
N THR A 99 -8.54 13.88 1.56
CA THR A 99 -8.04 15.12 2.18
C THR A 99 -9.14 15.94 2.85
N GLY A 100 -10.43 15.64 2.60
CA GLY A 100 -11.57 16.28 3.24
C GLY A 100 -11.97 15.62 4.56
N ALA A 101 -11.48 14.41 4.84
CA ALA A 101 -11.78 13.70 6.09
C ALA A 101 -10.74 14.04 7.18
N SER A 102 -11.20 14.54 8.32
CA SER A 102 -10.34 14.76 9.49
C SER A 102 -9.87 13.45 10.12
N GLY A 103 -10.73 12.44 10.17
CA GLY A 103 -10.46 11.11 10.70
C GLY A 103 -10.63 10.01 9.67
N THR A 104 -9.94 8.89 9.89
CA THR A 104 -10.03 7.70 9.04
C THR A 104 -11.37 6.97 9.27
N ILE A 105 -12.07 6.67 8.18
CA ILE A 105 -13.37 5.99 8.18
C ILE A 105 -13.21 4.60 7.55
N ILE A 106 -13.66 3.56 8.23
CA ILE A 106 -13.67 2.18 7.73
C ILE A 106 -15.11 1.70 7.49
N THR A 107 -15.27 0.71 6.62
CA THR A 107 -16.57 0.07 6.39
C THR A 107 -16.91 -0.92 7.51
N GLN A 108 -18.18 -1.32 7.60
CA GLN A 108 -18.58 -2.40 8.51
C GLN A 108 -17.84 -3.71 8.23
N ASP A 109 -17.63 -4.04 6.95
CA ASP A 109 -16.93 -5.27 6.55
C ASP A 109 -15.46 -5.26 6.96
N MET A 110 -14.79 -4.10 6.87
CA MET A 110 -13.44 -3.92 7.39
C MET A 110 -13.41 -4.14 8.91
N ALA A 111 -14.35 -3.54 9.65
CA ALA A 111 -14.45 -3.70 11.10
C ALA A 111 -14.66 -5.18 11.49
N ASN A 112 -15.56 -5.88 10.79
CA ASN A 112 -15.80 -7.31 10.98
C ASN A 112 -14.55 -8.15 10.69
N THR A 113 -13.85 -7.86 9.58
CA THR A 113 -12.62 -8.57 9.17
C THR A 113 -11.49 -8.38 10.17
N LEU A 114 -11.38 -7.17 10.72
CA LEU A 114 -10.41 -6.80 11.75
C LEU A 114 -10.83 -7.25 13.15
N LYS A 115 -12.07 -7.77 13.31
CA LYS A 115 -12.69 -8.16 14.58
C LYS A 115 -12.73 -7.01 15.59
N LEU A 116 -13.03 -5.81 15.09
CA LEU A 116 -13.16 -4.61 15.91
C LEU A 116 -14.53 -4.56 16.57
N GLN A 117 -14.57 -4.11 17.82
CA GLN A 117 -15.79 -3.78 18.53
C GLN A 117 -15.88 -2.27 18.67
N ALA A 118 -17.10 -1.72 18.58
CA ALA A 118 -17.32 -0.31 18.84
C ALA A 118 -16.98 0.01 20.30
N THR A 119 -16.14 1.03 20.50
CA THR A 119 -15.70 1.49 21.83
C THR A 119 -16.23 2.87 22.18
N GLY A 120 -16.94 3.53 21.26
CA GLY A 120 -17.53 4.85 21.45
C GLY A 120 -18.26 5.33 20.21
N THR A 121 -18.60 6.61 20.18
CA THR A 121 -19.17 7.31 19.02
C THR A 121 -18.43 8.62 18.75
N MET A 122 -18.60 9.16 17.55
CA MET A 122 -18.09 10.46 17.14
C MET A 122 -19.13 11.13 16.24
N GLN A 123 -19.39 12.42 16.47
CA GLN A 123 -20.16 13.23 15.55
C GLN A 123 -19.27 13.70 14.40
N ALA A 124 -19.73 13.52 13.17
CA ALA A 124 -19.08 14.00 11.97
C ALA A 124 -20.01 14.92 11.20
N GLN A 125 -19.50 16.08 10.78
CA GLN A 125 -20.18 16.93 9.82
C GLN A 125 -19.86 16.44 8.41
N ILE A 126 -20.90 16.16 7.64
CA ILE A 126 -20.82 15.73 6.25
C ILE A 126 -20.72 16.96 5.35
N ALA A 127 -20.24 16.79 4.11
CA ALA A 127 -20.07 17.88 3.16
C ALA A 127 -21.35 18.67 2.82
N ASP A 128 -22.53 18.06 3.01
CA ASP A 128 -23.83 18.73 2.85
C ASP A 128 -24.26 19.54 4.09
N GLY A 129 -23.42 19.58 5.13
CA GLY A 129 -23.66 20.26 6.40
C GLY A 129 -24.43 19.44 7.43
N SER A 130 -24.90 18.25 7.09
CA SER A 130 -25.58 17.37 8.04
C SER A 130 -24.60 16.83 9.09
N GLU A 131 -25.09 16.58 10.29
CA GLU A 131 -24.34 15.91 11.35
C GLU A 131 -24.78 14.46 11.46
N VAL A 132 -23.81 13.55 11.46
CA VAL A 132 -24.03 12.11 11.54
C VAL A 132 -23.15 11.53 12.63
N GLU A 133 -23.76 10.71 13.51
CA GLU A 133 -23.03 9.97 14.52
C GLU A 133 -22.51 8.65 13.95
N PHE A 134 -21.19 8.42 14.08
CA PHE A 134 -20.54 7.16 13.73
C PHE A 134 -20.06 6.41 14.97
N PRO A 135 -20.28 5.09 15.07
CA PRO A 135 -19.54 4.25 16.00
C PRO A 135 -18.04 4.36 15.73
N THR A 136 -17.22 4.32 16.78
CA THR A 136 -15.76 4.37 16.67
C THR A 136 -15.11 3.14 17.29
N SER A 137 -13.92 2.79 16.80
CA SER A 137 -13.07 1.75 17.38
C SER A 137 -11.60 2.16 17.31
N LYS A 138 -10.72 1.42 17.97
CA LYS A 138 -9.27 1.65 17.91
C LYS A 138 -8.57 0.59 17.08
N VAL A 139 -7.62 1.02 16.25
CA VAL A 139 -6.71 0.14 15.52
C VAL A 139 -5.28 0.33 16.04
N LYS A 140 -4.52 -0.76 16.09
CA LYS A 140 -3.13 -0.76 16.57
C LYS A 140 -2.24 0.03 15.61
N SER A 141 -2.35 -0.22 14.31
CA SER A 141 -1.55 0.43 13.28
C SER A 141 -2.34 0.55 11.98
N ILE A 142 -2.06 1.62 11.25
CA ILE A 142 -2.37 1.81 9.84
C ILE A 142 -1.05 2.07 9.13
N ALA A 143 -0.80 1.40 8.01
CA ALA A 143 0.45 1.51 7.26
C ALA A 143 0.21 1.60 5.75
N VAL A 144 0.96 2.50 5.10
CA VAL A 144 0.92 2.75 3.66
C VAL A 144 2.32 3.11 3.17
N GLY A 145 2.90 2.30 2.29
CA GLY A 145 4.15 2.64 1.59
C GLY A 145 5.34 3.08 2.45
N GLY A 146 5.44 2.59 3.69
CA GLY A 146 6.48 2.98 4.66
C GLY A 146 6.04 4.03 5.69
N VAL A 147 4.94 4.74 5.44
CA VAL A 147 4.27 5.58 6.45
C VAL A 147 3.46 4.68 7.39
N THR A 148 3.63 4.85 8.70
CA THR A 148 2.87 4.12 9.70
C THR A 148 2.36 5.07 10.78
N ALA A 149 1.07 4.97 11.08
CA ALA A 149 0.44 5.67 12.18
C ALA A 149 -0.08 4.63 13.20
N ASN A 150 0.13 4.87 14.48
CA ASN A 150 -0.16 3.91 15.56
C ASN A 150 -1.28 4.41 16.46
N ASN A 151 -2.08 3.48 16.99
CA ASN A 151 -3.15 3.74 17.97
C ASN A 151 -4.18 4.78 17.49
N LEU A 152 -4.71 4.59 16.28
CA LEU A 152 -5.71 5.48 15.69
C LEU A 152 -7.11 5.09 16.13
N GLN A 153 -7.94 6.09 16.40
CA GLN A 153 -9.39 5.91 16.49
C GLN A 153 -9.98 6.06 15.09
N VAL A 154 -10.71 5.04 14.64
CA VAL A 154 -11.37 5.03 13.34
C VAL A 154 -12.88 5.08 13.53
N ALA A 155 -13.57 5.79 12.65
CA ALA A 155 -15.03 5.75 12.56
C ALA A 155 -15.48 4.58 11.68
N ILE A 156 -16.62 3.98 12.02
CA ILE A 156 -17.21 2.86 11.29
C ILE A 156 -18.46 3.36 10.57
N ALA A 157 -18.43 3.37 9.24
CA ALA A 157 -19.56 3.78 8.42
C ALA A 157 -20.33 2.55 7.92
N PRO A 158 -21.53 2.23 8.47
CA PRO A 158 -22.19 0.95 8.20
C PRO A 158 -22.68 0.77 6.77
N LYS A 159 -22.89 1.88 6.06
CA LYS A 159 -23.42 1.91 4.68
C LYS A 159 -22.34 2.22 3.63
N ALA A 160 -21.10 2.45 4.04
CA ALA A 160 -20.01 2.76 3.12
C ALA A 160 -19.51 1.48 2.42
N SER A 161 -19.29 1.56 1.12
CA SER A 161 -18.74 0.46 0.31
C SER A 161 -17.20 0.45 0.27
N ILE A 162 -16.56 1.55 0.62
CA ILE A 162 -15.11 1.71 0.67
C ILE A 162 -14.71 2.64 1.82
N GLY A 163 -13.54 2.40 2.41
CA GLY A 163 -12.99 3.23 3.48
C GLY A 163 -12.32 4.51 2.97
N LEU A 164 -12.22 5.51 3.85
CA LEU A 164 -11.59 6.80 3.63
C LEU A 164 -10.38 6.92 4.55
N LEU A 165 -9.21 7.17 3.99
CA LEU A 165 -7.99 7.46 4.73
C LEU A 165 -7.92 8.97 4.97
N GLY A 166 -7.97 9.37 6.24
CA GLY A 166 -8.12 10.78 6.63
C GLY A 166 -6.83 11.41 7.17
N HIS A 167 -6.97 12.68 7.58
CA HIS A 167 -5.85 13.49 8.05
C HIS A 167 -5.20 13.00 9.34
N ASP A 168 -5.92 12.24 10.17
CA ASP A 168 -5.36 11.54 11.34
C ASP A 168 -4.21 10.58 10.99
N PHE A 169 -4.19 10.02 9.78
CA PHE A 169 -3.10 9.17 9.29
C PHE A 169 -1.93 10.00 8.76
N PHE A 170 -2.21 10.98 7.88
CA PHE A 170 -1.18 11.70 7.13
C PHE A 170 -0.90 13.13 7.63
N GLY A 171 -1.38 13.52 8.81
CA GLY A 171 -1.27 14.89 9.32
C GLY A 171 0.15 15.43 9.52
N ASN A 172 1.12 14.52 9.67
CA ASN A 172 2.55 14.87 9.76
C ASN A 172 3.25 14.94 8.40
N TYR A 173 2.50 14.83 7.30
CA TYR A 173 3.04 14.80 5.95
C TYR A 173 2.40 15.87 5.07
N ASP A 174 3.20 16.45 4.18
CA ASP A 174 2.69 17.06 2.97
C ASP A 174 2.40 15.98 1.93
N ILE A 175 1.23 16.08 1.30
CA ILE A 175 0.78 15.10 0.32
C ILE A 175 0.82 15.69 -1.08
N LYS A 176 1.40 14.95 -2.03
CA LYS A 176 1.22 15.21 -3.46
C LYS A 176 0.44 14.07 -4.07
N ILE A 177 -0.67 14.39 -4.72
CA ILE A 177 -1.46 13.45 -5.51
C ILE A 177 -1.05 13.65 -6.97
N LEU A 178 -0.27 12.72 -7.50
CA LEU A 178 0.18 12.70 -8.88
C LEU A 178 -0.73 11.79 -9.72
N GLU A 179 -0.43 11.63 -11.01
CA GLU A 179 -1.25 10.83 -11.94
C GLU A 179 -1.35 9.36 -11.51
N THR A 180 -0.21 8.75 -11.16
CA THR A 180 -0.10 7.31 -10.87
C THR A 180 0.35 7.01 -9.44
N GLU A 181 0.66 8.03 -8.64
CA GLU A 181 1.18 7.85 -7.29
C GLU A 181 0.72 8.95 -6.31
N VAL A 182 0.74 8.60 -5.04
CA VAL A 182 0.62 9.54 -3.92
C VAL A 182 1.98 9.60 -3.22
N GLU A 183 2.50 10.80 -3.04
CA GLU A 183 3.74 11.04 -2.29
C GLU A 183 3.41 11.62 -0.91
N PHE A 184 4.04 11.08 0.15
CA PHE A 184 4.04 11.64 1.49
C PHE A 184 5.43 12.19 1.81
N HIS A 185 5.51 13.49 2.08
CA HIS A 185 6.73 14.23 2.40
C HIS A 185 6.67 14.59 3.89
N HIS A 186 7.64 14.17 4.70
CA HIS A 186 7.63 14.50 6.13
C HIS A 186 7.75 16.03 6.34
N ARG A 187 6.99 16.57 7.30
CA ARG A 187 7.03 18.00 7.67
C ARG A 187 8.13 18.35 8.68
#